data_AF-A0AAD0YM39-F1
#
_entry.id   AF-A0AAD0YM39-F1
#
_cell.length_a   1.000
_cell.length_b   1.000
_cell.length_c   1.000
_cell.angle_alpha   90.00
_cell.angle_beta   90.00
_cell.angle_gamma   90.00
#
_symmetry.space_group_name_H-M   'P 1'
#
loop_
_entity.id
_entity.type
_entity.pdbx_description
1 polymer ?
#
loop_
_entity_poly.entity_id
_entity_poly.type
_entity_poly.pdbx_seq_one_letter_code
_entity_poly.pdbx_strand_id
1 'polypeptide(L)'
;MKRLVLFFTMLIFGSSYSQNTPTFENDTLTTSTGFKVYEGLDLKIGTGSMNDGDFKFIRTNASSLFNYSSTTGYQGLANQANSFKRSNSGLSFKVKKIMSRGNKKNGFVYYAKIGSGLMNYEIDLENAIRSGELIVPDDFLPKEKSQRPNSETKYDRLKKIKELKESGVLSEEEFQKEKDKIMAEK
;
A
#
# COMPACT_ATOMS: atom_id res chain seq x y z
N MET A 1 2.07 37.89 38.61
CA MET A 1 1.35 37.33 37.45
C MET A 1 2.31 36.52 36.56
N LYS A 2 2.69 35.28 36.96
CA LYS A 2 3.62 34.41 36.20
C LYS A 2 3.34 32.91 36.40
N ARG A 3 2.08 32.53 36.63
CA ARG A 3 1.70 31.11 36.85
C ARG A 3 0.57 30.61 35.95
N LEU A 4 0.11 31.41 34.97
CA LEU A 4 -1.04 31.05 34.14
C LEU A 4 -0.72 30.61 32.70
N VAL A 5 0.57 30.52 32.32
CA VAL A 5 0.95 30.27 30.92
C VAL A 5 1.38 28.81 30.64
N LEU A 6 1.52 27.97 31.68
CA LEU A 6 2.12 26.64 31.50
C LEU A 6 1.13 25.48 31.27
N PHE A 7 -0.15 25.76 31.01
CA PHE A 7 -1.17 24.72 30.82
C PHE A 7 -1.69 24.58 29.37
N PHE A 8 -1.16 25.36 28.41
CA PHE A 8 -1.67 25.35 27.02
C PHE A 8 -0.79 24.59 26.02
N THR A 9 0.24 23.86 26.47
CA THR A 9 1.19 23.17 25.57
C THR A 9 1.03 21.65 25.49
N MET A 10 -0.01 21.07 26.10
CA MET A 10 -0.18 19.61 26.17
C MET A 10 -1.46 19.08 25.50
N LEU A 11 -1.84 19.67 24.37
CA LEU A 11 -3.01 19.26 23.57
C LEU A 11 -2.64 18.92 22.12
N ILE A 12 -1.41 18.48 21.86
CA ILE A 12 -1.07 17.79 20.61
C ILE A 12 -1.29 16.29 20.86
N PHE A 13 -2.55 15.89 21.03
CA PHE A 13 -2.90 14.47 20.94
C PHE A 13 -2.70 14.04 19.50
N GLY A 14 -1.61 13.33 19.26
CA GLY A 14 -1.34 12.67 17.99
C GLY A 14 -2.54 11.84 17.58
N SER A 15 -2.95 11.98 16.32
CA SER A 15 -3.91 11.07 15.73
C SER A 15 -3.28 9.67 15.70
N SER A 16 -3.63 8.83 16.66
CA SER A 16 -3.27 7.41 16.63
C SER A 16 -3.99 6.79 15.43
N TYR A 17 -3.26 6.61 14.34
CA TYR A 17 -3.73 5.82 13.21
C TYR A 17 -3.76 4.36 13.66
N SER A 18 -4.96 3.83 13.94
CA SER A 18 -5.15 2.40 14.10
C SER A 18 -4.89 1.74 12.75
N GLN A 19 -3.73 1.09 12.61
CA GLN A 19 -3.45 0.20 11.49
C GLN A 19 -4.08 -1.14 11.83
N ASN A 20 -5.04 -1.58 11.01
CA ASN A 20 -5.64 -2.90 11.18
C ASN A 20 -4.56 -3.95 10.95
N THR A 21 -4.23 -4.71 12.00
CA THR A 21 -3.31 -5.84 11.89
C THR A 21 -4.04 -7.03 11.28
N PRO A 22 -3.41 -7.81 10.38
CA PRO A 22 -4.04 -8.97 9.80
C PRO A 22 -4.38 -10.02 10.87
N THR A 23 -5.61 -10.54 10.83
CA THR A 23 -6.11 -11.54 11.78
C THR A 23 -6.48 -12.83 11.05
N PHE A 24 -6.11 -13.96 11.64
CA PHE A 24 -6.42 -15.28 11.10
C PHE A 24 -7.35 -16.02 12.06
N GLU A 25 -8.60 -16.20 11.65
CA GLU A 25 -9.66 -16.80 12.45
C GLU A 25 -10.53 -17.69 11.57
N ASN A 26 -10.89 -18.89 12.04
CA ASN A 26 -11.76 -19.83 11.33
C ASN A 26 -11.33 -20.07 9.86
N ASP A 27 -10.05 -20.39 9.66
CA ASP A 27 -9.42 -20.64 8.35
C ASP A 27 -9.51 -19.48 7.33
N THR A 28 -9.86 -18.29 7.81
CA THR A 28 -9.96 -17.07 7.02
C THR A 28 -8.96 -16.04 7.52
N LEU A 29 -8.13 -15.52 6.62
CA LEU A 29 -7.30 -14.36 6.88
C LEU A 29 -8.07 -13.09 6.52
N THR A 30 -8.20 -12.18 7.47
CA THR A 30 -8.58 -10.79 7.21
C THR A 30 -7.29 -9.98 7.11
N THR A 31 -7.01 -9.41 5.93
CA THR A 31 -5.82 -8.59 5.67
C THR A 31 -5.92 -7.22 6.35
N SER A 32 -4.84 -6.43 6.32
CA SER A 32 -4.84 -5.06 6.84
C SER A 32 -5.85 -4.14 6.13
N THR A 33 -6.22 -4.48 4.90
CA THR A 33 -7.25 -3.80 4.11
C THR A 33 -8.68 -4.25 4.45
N GLY A 34 -8.85 -5.26 5.30
CA GLY A 34 -10.14 -5.88 5.60
C GLY A 34 -10.58 -6.93 4.57
N PHE A 35 -9.79 -7.17 3.53
CA PHE A 35 -10.07 -8.19 2.52
C PHE A 35 -9.93 -9.58 3.14
N LYS A 36 -10.92 -10.43 2.91
CA LYS A 36 -10.95 -11.79 3.46
C LYS A 36 -10.43 -12.79 2.44
N VAL A 37 -9.35 -13.47 2.81
CA VAL A 37 -8.73 -14.55 2.04
C VAL A 37 -9.02 -15.86 2.75
N TYR A 38 -9.52 -16.86 2.03
CA TYR A 38 -9.84 -18.19 2.56
C TYR A 38 -9.55 -19.25 1.51
N GLU A 39 -9.48 -20.52 1.91
CA GLU A 39 -9.27 -21.64 0.99
C GLU A 39 -10.41 -21.73 -0.04
N GLY A 40 -10.08 -21.93 -1.32
CA GLY A 40 -11.03 -21.98 -2.42
C GLY A 40 -11.34 -20.64 -3.09
N LEU A 41 -10.98 -19.51 -2.45
CA LEU A 41 -11.13 -18.18 -3.04
C LEU A 41 -10.25 -18.03 -4.29
N ASP A 42 -10.78 -17.41 -5.34
CA ASP A 42 -10.01 -17.04 -6.53
C ASP A 42 -9.38 -15.66 -6.34
N LEU A 43 -8.05 -15.62 -6.32
CA LEU A 43 -7.25 -14.42 -6.20
C LEU A 43 -6.81 -13.94 -7.59
N LYS A 44 -7.13 -12.68 -7.91
CA LYS A 44 -6.69 -12.06 -9.17
C LYS A 44 -5.30 -11.46 -9.01
N ILE A 45 -4.40 -11.87 -9.89
CA ILE A 45 -3.00 -11.42 -9.89
C ILE A 45 -2.88 -10.09 -10.60
N GLY A 46 -2.13 -9.17 -10.00
CA GLY A 46 -1.84 -7.85 -10.53
C GLY A 46 -0.59 -7.82 -11.41
N THR A 47 0.22 -6.78 -11.24
CA THR A 47 1.44 -6.58 -12.04
C THR A 47 2.66 -6.84 -11.16
N GLY A 48 3.66 -7.55 -11.68
CA GLY A 48 4.90 -7.82 -10.95
C GLY A 48 5.67 -6.53 -10.63
N SER A 49 6.24 -6.45 -9.42
CA SER A 49 6.92 -5.25 -8.92
C SER A 49 8.44 -5.24 -9.10
N MET A 50 9.02 -6.28 -9.71
CA MET A 50 10.45 -6.30 -10.05
C MET A 50 10.73 -5.45 -11.30
N ASN A 51 11.99 -5.07 -11.52
CA ASN A 51 12.39 -4.25 -12.69
C ASN A 51 12.13 -4.95 -14.03
N ASP A 52 12.10 -6.27 -14.03
CA ASP A 52 11.72 -7.11 -15.16
C ASP A 52 10.20 -7.42 -15.15
N GLY A 53 9.39 -6.81 -14.29
CA GLY A 53 7.95 -7.09 -14.21
C GLY A 53 7.60 -8.50 -13.72
N ASP A 54 8.57 -9.31 -13.31
CA ASP A 54 8.29 -10.53 -12.54
C ASP A 54 7.85 -10.15 -11.12
N PHE A 55 7.28 -11.11 -10.41
CA PHE A 55 6.67 -10.87 -9.11
C PHE A 55 7.71 -11.02 -8.01
N LYS A 56 7.80 -10.01 -7.14
CA LYS A 56 8.69 -10.00 -5.98
C LYS A 56 8.07 -10.76 -4.81
N PHE A 57 6.76 -10.71 -4.64
CA PHE A 57 6.05 -11.23 -3.46
C PHE A 57 5.21 -12.48 -3.77
N ILE A 58 5.29 -12.97 -5.01
CA ILE A 58 4.77 -14.27 -5.41
C ILE A 58 5.95 -15.13 -5.87
N ARG A 59 6.22 -16.23 -5.17
CA ARG A 59 7.40 -17.08 -5.43
C ARG A 59 7.10 -18.55 -5.30
N THR A 60 7.93 -19.40 -5.90
CA THR A 60 7.89 -20.85 -5.68
C THR A 60 7.97 -21.12 -4.17
N ASN A 61 7.10 -22.02 -3.70
CA ASN A 61 7.05 -22.39 -2.29
C ASN A 61 8.44 -22.80 -1.77
N ALA A 62 8.82 -22.31 -0.58
CA ALA A 62 10.15 -22.57 0.00
C ALA A 62 10.43 -24.06 0.25
N SER A 63 9.39 -24.86 0.49
CA SER A 63 9.47 -26.32 0.67
C SER A 63 9.32 -27.11 -0.65
N SER A 64 9.21 -26.43 -1.80
CA SER A 64 9.08 -27.10 -3.09
C SER A 64 10.40 -27.74 -3.53
N LEU A 65 10.33 -28.95 -4.10
CA LEU A 65 11.47 -29.59 -4.77
C LEU A 65 11.98 -28.80 -5.99
N PHE A 66 11.14 -27.91 -6.52
CA PHE A 66 11.47 -27.02 -7.64
C PHE A 66 11.95 -25.64 -7.18
N ASN A 67 12.14 -25.44 -5.87
CA ASN A 67 12.71 -24.20 -5.35
C ASN A 67 14.21 -24.17 -5.65
N TYR A 68 14.66 -23.13 -6.36
CA TYR A 68 16.07 -22.92 -6.60
C TYR A 68 16.74 -22.32 -5.35
N SER A 69 17.75 -23.01 -4.83
CA SER A 69 18.63 -22.48 -3.78
C SER A 69 19.94 -22.00 -4.40
N SER A 70 20.41 -20.82 -3.99
CA SER A 70 21.64 -20.24 -4.52
C SER A 70 22.87 -20.99 -3.98
N THR A 71 23.68 -21.54 -4.87
CA THR A 71 24.94 -22.21 -4.52
C THR A 71 26.05 -21.23 -4.14
N THR A 72 25.90 -19.95 -4.49
CA THR A 72 26.87 -18.88 -4.20
C THR A 72 26.56 -18.10 -2.93
N GLY A 73 25.46 -18.45 -2.24
CA GLY A 73 24.95 -17.70 -1.08
C GLY A 73 24.27 -16.37 -1.43
N TYR A 74 24.32 -15.94 -2.70
CA TYR A 74 23.66 -14.71 -3.12
C TYR A 74 22.15 -14.93 -3.24
N GLN A 75 21.41 -14.40 -2.28
CA GLN A 75 19.96 -14.61 -2.14
C GLN A 75 19.14 -13.90 -3.22
N GLY A 76 19.68 -12.86 -3.87
CA GLY A 76 19.01 -12.16 -4.96
C GLY A 76 18.73 -13.06 -6.17
N LEU A 77 19.70 -13.90 -6.55
CA LEU A 77 19.56 -14.88 -7.63
C LEU A 77 18.49 -15.91 -7.29
N ALA A 78 18.47 -16.40 -6.05
CA ALA A 78 17.44 -17.35 -5.63
C ALA A 78 16.04 -16.75 -5.61
N ASN A 79 15.92 -15.50 -5.16
CA ASN A 79 14.65 -14.81 -5.18
C ASN A 79 14.13 -14.62 -6.60
N GLN A 80 14.98 -14.18 -7.53
CA GLN A 80 14.59 -13.96 -8.93
C GLN A 80 14.29 -15.27 -9.67
N ALA A 81 15.07 -16.32 -9.44
CA ALA A 81 14.83 -17.63 -10.05
C ALA A 81 13.49 -18.25 -9.61
N ASN A 82 13.10 -18.01 -8.36
CA ASN A 82 11.85 -18.50 -7.80
C ASN A 82 10.67 -17.54 -8.00
N SER A 83 10.89 -16.35 -8.57
CA SER A 83 9.81 -15.39 -8.80
C SER A 83 8.75 -15.93 -9.75
N PHE A 84 7.50 -15.60 -9.46
CA PHE A 84 6.40 -15.84 -10.37
C PHE A 84 6.60 -15.00 -11.64
N LYS A 85 6.25 -15.57 -12.79
CA LYS A 85 6.54 -14.94 -14.08
C LYS A 85 5.51 -13.89 -14.45
N ARG A 86 5.97 -12.78 -15.04
CA ARG A 86 5.13 -11.67 -15.53
C ARG A 86 3.97 -12.11 -16.43
N SER A 87 4.11 -13.23 -17.14
CA SER A 87 3.08 -13.79 -18.01
C SER A 87 1.81 -14.21 -17.27
N ASN A 88 1.87 -14.31 -15.93
CA ASN A 88 0.71 -14.62 -15.10
C ASN A 88 -0.06 -13.37 -14.64
N SER A 89 0.37 -12.16 -15.00
CA SER A 89 -0.36 -10.93 -14.70
C SER A 89 -1.78 -10.99 -15.25
N GLY A 90 -2.75 -10.56 -14.43
CA GLY A 90 -4.17 -10.53 -14.78
C GLY A 90 -4.89 -11.88 -14.67
N LEU A 91 -4.18 -13.00 -14.48
CA LEU A 91 -4.78 -14.31 -14.27
C LEU A 91 -5.34 -14.46 -12.85
N SER A 92 -6.24 -15.43 -12.66
CA SER A 92 -6.79 -15.76 -11.35
C SER A 92 -6.35 -17.15 -10.90
N PHE A 93 -6.01 -17.28 -9.62
CA PHE A 93 -5.61 -18.55 -9.02
C PHE A 93 -6.38 -18.84 -7.74
N LYS A 94 -6.78 -20.10 -7.61
CA LYS A 94 -7.46 -20.59 -6.40
C LYS A 94 -6.49 -20.74 -5.24
N VAL A 95 -6.88 -20.21 -4.07
CA VAL A 95 -6.17 -20.42 -2.81
C VAL A 95 -6.32 -21.87 -2.39
N LYS A 96 -5.20 -22.58 -2.29
CA LYS A 96 -5.16 -23.96 -1.79
C LYS A 96 -5.06 -24.04 -0.28
N LYS A 97 -4.37 -23.08 0.34
CA LYS A 97 -4.13 -23.05 1.79
C LYS A 97 -3.58 -21.70 2.19
N ILE A 98 -3.87 -21.28 3.43
CA ILE A 98 -3.23 -20.14 4.08
C ILE A 98 -2.20 -20.67 5.08
N MET A 99 -1.01 -20.08 5.06
CA MET A 99 0.11 -20.46 5.92
C MET A 99 0.61 -19.23 6.66
N SER A 100 0.85 -19.35 7.96
CA SER A 100 1.52 -18.32 8.74
C SER A 100 2.97 -18.70 8.98
N ARG A 101 3.87 -17.72 8.96
CA ARG A 101 5.27 -17.85 9.37
C ARG A 101 5.60 -16.79 10.39
N GLY A 102 6.36 -17.15 11.42
CA GLY A 102 6.74 -16.24 12.50
C GLY A 102 6.20 -16.68 13.85
N ASN A 103 6.14 -15.74 14.79
CA ASN A 103 5.74 -16.02 16.18
C ASN A 103 5.22 -14.74 16.86
N LYS A 104 4.68 -14.88 18.07
CA LYS A 104 4.11 -13.75 18.83
C LYS A 104 5.11 -12.61 19.13
N LYS A 105 6.42 -12.89 19.15
CA LYS A 105 7.46 -11.89 19.45
C LYS A 105 7.84 -11.07 18.21
N ASN A 106 7.94 -11.71 17.05
CA ASN A 106 8.43 -11.09 15.81
C ASN A 106 7.29 -10.74 14.83
N GLY A 107 6.06 -11.13 15.15
CA GLY A 107 4.91 -11.03 14.27
C GLY A 107 4.75 -12.24 13.35
N PHE A 108 3.60 -12.28 12.68
CA PHE A 108 3.27 -13.29 11.69
C PHE A 108 3.24 -12.67 10.29
N VAL A 109 3.78 -13.39 9.32
CA VAL A 109 3.61 -13.13 7.89
C VAL A 109 2.71 -14.22 7.34
N TYR A 110 1.70 -13.81 6.58
CA TYR A 110 0.68 -14.71 6.05
C TYR A 110 0.88 -14.91 4.54
N TYR A 111 0.88 -16.17 4.13
CA TYR A 111 1.07 -16.59 2.76
C TYR A 111 -0.15 -17.35 2.25
N ALA A 112 -0.62 -17.03 1.05
CA ALA A 112 -1.55 -17.89 0.32
C ALA A 112 -0.78 -18.83 -0.61
N LYS A 113 -1.02 -20.13 -0.49
CA LYS A 113 -0.51 -21.13 -1.42
C LYS A 113 -1.44 -21.20 -2.64
N ILE A 114 -0.89 -20.99 -3.83
CA ILE A 114 -1.61 -21.07 -5.10
C ILE A 114 -0.86 -21.96 -6.10
N GLY A 115 -1.49 -22.30 -7.22
CA GLY A 115 -0.86 -23.02 -8.34
C GLY A 115 -1.71 -24.15 -8.87
N SER A 116 -1.28 -24.78 -9.96
CA SER A 116 -1.96 -25.93 -10.57
C SER A 116 -0.95 -27.05 -10.79
N GLY A 117 -1.37 -28.30 -10.51
CA GLY A 117 -0.51 -29.47 -10.66
C GLY A 117 0.69 -29.50 -9.68
N LEU A 118 1.88 -29.80 -10.22
CA LEU A 118 3.11 -30.07 -9.47
C LEU A 118 3.77 -28.81 -8.88
N MET A 119 3.52 -27.63 -9.47
CA MET A 119 4.13 -26.38 -9.04
C MET A 119 3.20 -25.60 -8.12
N ASN A 120 3.70 -25.24 -6.94
CA ASN A 120 2.99 -24.38 -6.01
C ASN A 120 3.80 -23.11 -5.74
N TYR A 121 3.10 -21.99 -5.73
CA TYR A 121 3.62 -20.69 -5.37
C TYR A 121 3.02 -20.24 -4.05
N GLU A 122 3.71 -19.32 -3.39
CA GLU A 122 3.30 -18.63 -2.18
C GLU A 122 3.22 -17.15 -2.49
N ILE A 123 2.08 -16.55 -2.15
CA ILE A 123 1.86 -15.10 -2.21
C ILE A 123 2.03 -14.58 -0.78
N ASP A 124 3.00 -13.70 -0.55
CA ASP A 124 3.03 -12.87 0.67
C ASP A 124 1.91 -11.83 0.59
N LEU A 125 0.79 -12.10 1.27
CA LEU A 125 -0.48 -11.42 1.03
C LEU A 125 -0.39 -9.91 1.28
N GLU A 126 0.19 -9.50 2.41
CA GLU A 126 0.27 -8.08 2.77
C GLU A 126 1.18 -7.29 1.83
N ASN A 127 2.34 -7.86 1.49
CA ASN A 127 3.28 -7.17 0.62
C ASN A 127 2.82 -7.19 -0.84
N ALA A 128 2.18 -8.27 -1.30
CA ALA A 128 1.62 -8.35 -2.64
C ALA A 128 0.45 -7.36 -2.83
N ILE A 129 -0.43 -7.19 -1.84
CA ILE A 129 -1.48 -6.18 -1.88
C ILE A 129 -0.88 -4.78 -1.95
N ARG A 130 0.08 -4.48 -1.06
CA ARG A 130 0.71 -3.15 -0.99
C ARG A 130 1.47 -2.77 -2.26
N SER A 131 2.05 -3.74 -2.94
CA SER A 131 2.79 -3.53 -4.20
C SER A 131 1.93 -3.57 -5.45
N GLY A 132 0.65 -3.95 -5.34
CA GLY A 132 -0.23 -4.15 -6.49
C GLY A 132 0.02 -5.45 -7.26
N GLU A 133 0.78 -6.39 -6.67
CA GLU A 133 0.96 -7.75 -7.21
C GLU A 133 -0.27 -8.65 -6.99
N LEU A 134 -1.08 -8.34 -5.97
CA LEU A 134 -2.37 -8.95 -5.72
C LEU A 134 -3.47 -7.90 -5.85
N ILE A 135 -4.46 -8.15 -6.72
CA ILE A 135 -5.60 -7.25 -6.88
C ILE A 135 -6.61 -7.57 -5.79
N VAL A 136 -6.98 -6.52 -5.05
CA VAL A 136 -8.03 -6.54 -4.04
C VAL A 136 -9.25 -5.81 -4.62
N PRO A 137 -10.49 -6.25 -4.34
CA PRO A 137 -11.68 -5.52 -4.78
C PRO A 137 -11.70 -4.08 -4.25
N ASP A 138 -12.25 -3.17 -5.05
CA ASP A 138 -12.23 -1.72 -4.79
C ASP A 138 -12.82 -1.34 -3.43
N ASP A 139 -13.79 -2.11 -2.93
CA ASP A 139 -14.42 -1.92 -1.62
C ASP A 139 -13.44 -2.03 -0.44
N PHE A 140 -12.35 -2.77 -0.63
CA PHE A 140 -11.32 -3.01 0.38
C PHE A 140 -10.03 -2.28 0.06
N LEU A 141 -9.89 -1.67 -1.13
CA LEU A 141 -8.79 -0.74 -1.32
C LEU A 141 -8.94 0.35 -0.25
N PRO A 142 -7.83 0.80 0.38
CA PRO A 142 -7.89 1.98 1.22
C PRO A 142 -8.45 3.08 0.32
N LYS A 143 -9.73 3.41 0.53
CA LYS A 143 -10.34 4.59 -0.09
C LYS A 143 -9.33 5.66 0.21
N GLU A 144 -8.66 6.18 -0.83
CA GLU A 144 -7.81 7.32 -0.63
C GLU A 144 -8.69 8.25 0.19
N LYS A 145 -8.29 8.51 1.43
CA LYS A 145 -8.87 9.60 2.18
C LYS A 145 -8.53 10.74 1.26
N SER A 146 -9.51 11.14 0.43
CA SER A 146 -9.49 12.31 -0.42
C SER A 146 -8.63 13.26 0.34
N GLN A 147 -7.40 13.50 -0.13
CA GLN A 147 -6.40 14.27 0.61
C GLN A 147 -7.19 15.37 1.26
N ARG A 148 -7.31 15.36 2.61
CA ARG A 148 -8.11 16.36 3.32
C ARG A 148 -7.78 17.64 2.59
N PRO A 149 -8.73 18.33 1.92
CA PRO A 149 -8.37 19.42 1.03
C PRO A 149 -7.45 20.26 1.84
N ASN A 150 -6.16 20.26 1.46
CA ASN A 150 -5.12 20.86 2.27
C ASN A 150 -5.64 22.26 2.46
N SER A 151 -6.08 22.61 3.68
CA SER A 151 -6.99 23.75 3.88
C SER A 151 -6.25 24.92 3.30
N GLU A 152 -6.68 25.35 2.11
CA GLU A 152 -5.75 26.01 1.19
C GLU A 152 -5.36 27.30 1.86
N THR A 153 -4.09 27.39 2.28
CA THR A 153 -3.73 28.49 3.15
C THR A 153 -3.85 29.77 2.33
N LYS A 154 -4.10 30.87 3.02
CA LYS A 154 -4.12 32.21 2.42
C LYS A 154 -2.90 32.43 1.51
N TYR A 155 -1.73 31.92 1.92
CA TYR A 155 -0.48 32.03 1.17
C TYR A 155 -0.40 31.10 -0.05
N ASP A 156 -0.99 29.90 0.02
CA ASP A 156 -1.05 28.98 -1.13
C ASP A 156 -1.93 29.57 -2.26
N ARG A 157 -3.06 30.20 -1.89
CA ARG A 157 -3.93 30.90 -2.83
C ARG A 157 -3.24 32.10 -3.47
N LEU A 158 -2.49 32.88 -2.69
CA LEU A 158 -1.68 33.99 -3.19
C LEU A 158 -0.59 33.53 -4.18
N LYS A 159 0.02 32.38 -3.93
CA LYS A 159 1.03 31.81 -4.83
C LYS A 159 0.42 31.42 -6.18
N LYS A 160 -0.74 30.75 -6.18
CA LYS A 160 -1.42 30.33 -7.41
C LYS A 160 -1.87 31.51 -8.27
N ILE A 161 -2.46 32.55 -7.69
CA ILE A 161 -2.85 33.73 -8.48
C ILE A 161 -1.64 34.45 -9.08
N LYS A 162 -0.49 34.41 -8.39
CA LYS A 162 0.78 34.95 -8.91
C LYS A 162 1.28 34.13 -10.11
N GLU A 163 1.23 32.82 -10.01
CA GLU A 163 1.58 31.92 -11.13
C GLU A 163 0.65 32.15 -12.34
N LEU A 164 -0.66 32.34 -12.10
CA LEU A 164 -1.63 32.65 -13.16
C LEU A 164 -1.34 34.00 -13.84
N LYS A 165 -0.95 35.02 -13.07
CA LYS A 165 -0.48 36.30 -13.62
C LYS A 165 0.80 36.13 -14.44
N GLU A 166 1.79 35.42 -13.90
CA GLU A 166 3.08 35.19 -14.59
C GLU A 166 2.90 34.37 -15.88
N SER A 167 1.91 33.48 -15.91
CA SER A 167 1.52 32.74 -17.12
C SER A 167 0.70 33.56 -18.13
N GLY A 168 0.37 34.81 -17.82
CA GLY A 168 -0.43 35.69 -18.67
C GLY A 168 -1.92 35.35 -18.74
N VAL A 169 -2.40 34.44 -17.89
CA VAL A 169 -3.82 34.03 -17.80
C VAL A 169 -4.67 35.09 -17.10
N LEU A 170 -4.07 35.82 -16.15
CA LEU A 170 -4.71 36.95 -15.47
C LEU A 170 -4.05 38.27 -15.88
N SER A 171 -4.87 39.29 -16.10
CA SER A 171 -4.41 40.67 -16.19
C SER A 171 -3.94 41.21 -14.83
N GLU A 172 -3.18 42.31 -14.83
CA GLU A 172 -2.73 42.98 -13.59
C GLU A 172 -3.90 43.39 -12.69
N GLU A 173 -4.99 43.87 -13.30
CA GLU A 173 -6.19 44.34 -12.61
C GLU A 173 -6.95 43.18 -11.94
N GLU A 174 -7.08 42.04 -12.64
CA GLU A 174 -7.72 40.84 -12.11
C GLU A 174 -6.89 40.19 -10.98
N PHE A 175 -5.57 40.18 -11.15
CA PHE A 175 -4.65 39.70 -10.11
C PHE A 175 -4.77 40.52 -8.83
N GLN A 176 -4.76 41.85 -8.94
CA GLN A 176 -4.80 42.72 -7.77
C GLN A 176 -6.15 42.61 -7.03
N LYS A 177 -7.26 42.52 -7.77
CA LYS A 177 -8.60 42.32 -7.20
C LYS A 177 -8.72 40.99 -6.43
N GLU A 178 -8.20 39.89 -6.97
CA GLU A 178 -8.28 38.59 -6.29
C GLU A 178 -7.28 38.48 -5.12
N LYS A 179 -6.11 39.11 -5.25
CA LYS A 179 -5.13 39.25 -4.16
C LYS A 179 -5.72 39.97 -2.96
N ASP A 180 -6.40 41.09 -3.17
CA ASP A 180 -6.96 41.89 -2.08
C ASP A 180 -8.11 41.16 -1.38
N LYS A 181 -8.91 40.41 -2.13
CA LYS A 181 -9.96 39.54 -1.59
C LYS A 181 -9.38 38.44 -0.70
N ILE A 182 -8.34 37.74 -1.15
CA ILE A 182 -7.63 36.73 -0.35
C ILE A 182 -6.99 37.38 0.90
N MET A 183 -6.46 38.60 0.77
CA MET A 183 -5.87 39.35 1.89
C MET A 183 -6.88 39.84 2.92
N ALA A 184 -8.13 40.05 2.54
CA ALA A 184 -9.22 40.49 3.42
C ALA A 184 -9.87 39.34 4.22
N GLU A 185 -9.67 38.09 3.83
CA GLU A 185 -10.13 36.93 4.61
C GLU A 185 -9.35 36.83 5.94
N LYS A 186 -10.10 36.70 7.05
CA LYS A 186 -9.58 36.57 8.42
C LYS A 186 -9.09 35.16 8.72
#